data_AF-A0A1T2KZP4-F1
#
_entry.id   AF-A0A1T2KZP4-F1
#
_cell.length_a   1.000
_cell.length_b   1.000
_cell.length_c   1.000
_cell.angle_alpha   90.00
_cell.angle_beta   90.00
_cell.angle_gamma   90.00
#
_symmetry.space_group_name_H-M   'P 1'
#
loop_
_entity.id
_entity.type
_entity.pdbx_description
1 polymer ?
#
loop_
_entity_poly.entity_id
_entity_poly.type
_entity_poly.pdbx_seq_one_letter_code
_entity_poly.pdbx_strand_id
1 'polypeptide(L)'
;MKFLLFAWAWMPKTNSRKNSDSPTLIGSLELKGVVPNLSDIKSSMDILGARMSSVVNNPVQNSIEALVEELPSVFQARVMDVSVMCANALESIDGRYCNTRWGLCFDELEISPKWLREELLGSTRSIDQRFVLKLTWSPILPQGHEADPESTQDFDSIRLWYSHIVDAHDFCNELATRAIQGRLGVKNVTAEDLLGSSLYAREERVGADSKKMGAVYERSGNYYDAMKNLASFDESFSLVLKEHGLDPCDPYTESIELRDKLLRKIKPIVLLRETFLNRKGKRSRKRPALYAGKEVAFAMSEGNPRRLLNLINDLIDLGVKGEWRDIDLSNVSSESPIVVFQSQAKILSAASNNFLMSIRAIPCNRENSAENSLYSLVDRIGKYLHSRLFSNDFPVDVNGSFRVEEDVDEALSSLLKTGLDRGAFVYVGASQQDVPTKVESSRLRLSFMLSPSYRVLMRNDPPASLYTCISASPDDSNQMVLEL
;
A
#
# COMPACT_ATOMS: atom_id res chain seq x y z
N MET A 1 8.31 -29.96 10.36
CA MET A 1 7.64 -28.67 10.06
C MET A 1 7.41 -28.43 8.57
N LYS A 2 8.39 -28.75 7.69
CA LYS A 2 8.37 -28.49 6.24
C LYS A 2 7.14 -29.00 5.47
N PHE A 3 6.56 -30.14 5.87
CA PHE A 3 5.43 -30.80 5.19
C PHE A 3 4.05 -30.45 5.81
N LEU A 4 4.01 -30.00 7.07
CA LEU A 4 2.76 -29.75 7.81
C LEU A 4 2.06 -28.46 7.40
N LEU A 5 2.82 -27.42 7.04
CA LEU A 5 2.28 -26.20 6.41
C LEU A 5 1.66 -26.50 5.04
N PHE A 6 2.16 -27.52 4.35
CA PHE A 6 1.77 -27.82 2.97
C PHE A 6 0.50 -28.68 2.88
N ALA A 7 0.39 -29.74 3.69
CA ALA A 7 -0.77 -30.63 3.59
C ALA A 7 -2.04 -30.12 4.27
N TRP A 8 -1.94 -29.18 5.23
CA TRP A 8 -3.11 -28.63 5.92
C TRP A 8 -3.97 -27.75 5.01
N ALA A 9 -3.34 -27.01 4.09
CA ALA A 9 -4.03 -26.08 3.18
C ALA A 9 -4.70 -26.76 1.97
N TRP A 10 -4.39 -28.02 1.69
CA TRP A 10 -4.62 -28.63 0.37
C TRP A 10 -5.52 -29.87 0.35
N MET A 11 -6.05 -30.32 1.49
CA MET A 11 -7.06 -31.37 1.47
C MET A 11 -8.40 -30.80 1.01
N PRO A 12 -9.00 -31.32 -0.07
CA PRO A 12 -10.30 -30.88 -0.52
C PRO A 12 -11.31 -30.97 0.63
N LYS A 13 -12.18 -29.96 0.79
CA LYS A 13 -13.40 -30.07 1.59
C LYS A 13 -14.41 -30.99 0.87
N THR A 14 -14.00 -32.18 0.45
CA THR A 14 -14.90 -33.12 -0.20
C THR A 14 -15.57 -33.97 0.86
N ASN A 15 -16.85 -33.69 1.10
CA ASN A 15 -17.79 -34.56 1.83
C ASN A 15 -18.10 -35.87 1.07
N SER A 16 -17.26 -36.30 0.13
CA SER A 16 -17.52 -37.53 -0.62
C SER A 16 -17.02 -38.74 0.18
N ARG A 17 -17.97 -39.47 0.76
CA ARG A 17 -17.83 -40.85 1.26
C ARG A 17 -17.48 -41.83 0.13
N LYS A 18 -16.36 -41.65 -0.54
CA LYS A 18 -15.76 -42.70 -1.36
C LYS A 18 -14.45 -43.09 -0.70
N ASN A 19 -14.46 -44.31 -0.15
CA ASN A 19 -13.27 -45.03 0.30
C ASN A 19 -12.34 -45.15 -0.91
N SER A 20 -11.41 -44.22 -1.04
CA SER A 20 -10.33 -44.31 -2.01
C SER A 20 -9.07 -44.56 -1.21
N ASP A 21 -8.61 -45.80 -1.25
CA ASP A 21 -7.44 -46.28 -0.54
C ASP A 21 -6.22 -45.42 -0.92
N SER A 22 -5.61 -44.74 0.06
CA SER A 22 -4.37 -43.98 -0.07
C SER A 22 -3.14 -44.66 0.61
N PRO A 23 -2.86 -45.96 0.37
CA PRO A 23 -1.75 -46.66 1.00
C PRO A 23 -0.39 -46.11 0.55
N THR A 24 -0.30 -45.54 -0.65
CA THR A 24 0.93 -44.91 -1.18
C THR A 24 1.32 -43.69 -0.36
N LEU A 25 0.35 -42.84 0.03
CA LEU A 25 0.64 -41.67 0.85
C LEU A 25 0.93 -42.08 2.29
N ILE A 26 0.17 -43.04 2.85
CA ILE A 26 0.43 -43.56 4.21
C ILE A 26 1.82 -44.19 4.31
N GLY A 27 2.22 -45.00 3.32
CA GLY A 27 3.53 -45.62 3.25
C GLY A 27 4.65 -44.59 3.11
N SER A 28 4.47 -43.61 2.22
CA SER A 28 5.50 -42.56 1.99
C SER A 28 5.62 -41.57 3.15
N LEU A 29 4.54 -41.38 3.93
CA LEU A 29 4.53 -40.57 5.14
C LEU A 29 4.83 -41.38 6.41
N GLU A 30 5.10 -42.69 6.28
CA GLU A 30 5.33 -43.64 7.37
C GLU A 30 4.29 -43.54 8.50
N LEU A 31 3.04 -43.23 8.16
CA LEU A 31 1.98 -43.02 9.16
C LEU A 31 1.57 -44.37 9.76
N LYS A 32 1.70 -44.52 11.08
CA LYS A 32 1.38 -45.76 11.80
C LYS A 32 -0.08 -45.76 12.29
N GLY A 33 -0.79 -46.88 12.06
CA GLY A 33 -2.15 -47.09 12.61
C GLY A 33 -3.27 -46.33 11.90
N VAL A 34 -3.06 -45.91 10.66
CA VAL A 34 -3.99 -45.08 9.88
C VAL A 34 -4.73 -45.96 8.87
N VAL A 35 -6.07 -45.88 8.82
CA VAL A 35 -6.88 -46.49 7.75
C VAL A 35 -6.76 -45.60 6.50
N PRO A 36 -6.65 -46.16 5.28
CA PRO A 36 -6.36 -45.40 4.05
C PRO A 36 -7.50 -44.50 3.58
N ASN A 37 -7.85 -43.48 4.36
CA ASN A 37 -8.73 -42.40 3.98
C ASN A 37 -8.05 -41.05 4.25
N LEU A 38 -8.39 -40.03 3.46
CA LEU A 38 -7.79 -38.69 3.58
C LEU A 38 -8.09 -38.03 4.94
N SER A 39 -9.20 -38.37 5.58
CA SER A 39 -9.54 -37.84 6.90
C SER A 39 -8.59 -38.32 8.00
N ASP A 40 -8.13 -39.57 7.95
CA ASP A 40 -7.24 -40.15 8.94
C ASP A 40 -5.80 -39.70 8.70
N ILE A 41 -5.42 -39.49 7.44
CA ILE A 41 -4.17 -38.81 7.07
C ILE A 41 -4.19 -37.39 7.64
N LYS A 42 -5.28 -36.63 7.43
CA LYS A 42 -5.44 -35.28 7.99
C LYS A 42 -5.32 -35.30 9.51
N SER A 43 -6.04 -36.18 10.17
CA SER A 43 -6.02 -36.33 11.62
C SER A 43 -4.61 -36.62 12.15
N SER A 44 -3.89 -37.53 11.48
CA SER A 44 -2.51 -37.87 11.83
C SER A 44 -1.57 -36.67 11.66
N MET A 45 -1.80 -35.87 10.63
CA MET A 45 -1.06 -34.63 10.41
C MET A 45 -1.39 -33.57 11.46
N ASP A 46 -2.66 -33.38 11.83
CA ASP A 46 -3.07 -32.44 12.88
C ASP A 46 -2.43 -32.83 14.22
N ILE A 47 -2.38 -34.14 14.55
CA ILE A 47 -1.70 -34.67 15.75
C ILE A 47 -0.20 -34.36 15.70
N LEU A 48 0.45 -34.61 14.55
CA LEU A 48 1.87 -34.32 14.38
C LEU A 48 2.16 -32.82 14.49
N GLY A 49 1.30 -31.97 13.94
CA GLY A 49 1.39 -30.51 14.03
C GLY A 49 1.23 -30.00 15.47
N ALA A 50 0.29 -30.57 16.23
CA ALA A 50 0.12 -30.27 17.65
C ALA A 50 1.36 -30.69 18.45
N ARG A 51 1.93 -31.86 18.16
CA ARG A 51 3.17 -32.35 18.80
C ARG A 51 4.35 -31.41 18.52
N MET A 52 4.54 -30.98 17.27
CA MET A 52 5.59 -30.02 16.92
C MET A 52 5.41 -28.69 17.65
N SER A 53 4.19 -28.14 17.65
CA SER A 53 3.88 -26.88 18.35
C SER A 53 4.16 -26.98 19.86
N SER A 54 3.84 -28.12 20.48
CA SER A 54 4.13 -28.36 21.90
C SER A 54 5.63 -28.35 22.21
N VAL A 55 6.46 -28.93 21.32
CA VAL A 55 7.91 -28.96 21.51
C VAL A 55 8.53 -27.58 21.28
N VAL A 56 8.03 -26.83 20.28
CA VAL A 56 8.51 -25.46 20.01
C VAL A 56 8.17 -24.50 21.15
N ASN A 57 6.97 -24.60 21.72
CA ASN A 57 6.52 -23.71 22.80
C ASN A 57 7.11 -24.07 24.18
N ASN A 58 7.75 -25.23 24.34
CA ASN A 58 8.39 -25.66 25.57
C ASN A 58 9.79 -26.24 25.28
N PRO A 59 10.76 -25.39 24.92
CA PRO A 59 12.03 -25.84 24.37
C PRO A 59 12.93 -26.41 25.47
N VAL A 60 12.98 -27.74 25.55
CA VAL A 60 14.14 -28.46 26.09
C VAL A 60 14.95 -28.93 24.88
N GLN A 61 16.23 -28.55 24.79
CA GLN A 61 17.04 -28.73 23.58
C GLN A 61 17.10 -30.19 23.10
N ASN A 62 17.18 -31.14 24.03
CA ASN A 62 17.18 -32.58 23.74
C ASN A 62 15.85 -33.09 23.14
N SER A 63 14.73 -32.38 23.37
CA SER A 63 13.42 -32.77 22.85
C SER A 63 13.21 -32.40 21.38
N ILE A 64 13.95 -31.40 20.86
CA ILE A 64 13.86 -30.99 19.46
C ILE A 64 14.64 -31.97 18.57
N GLU A 65 15.87 -32.32 18.96
CA GLU A 65 16.72 -33.27 18.23
C GLU A 65 16.06 -34.65 18.16
N ALA A 66 15.57 -35.17 19.29
CA ALA A 66 14.83 -36.43 19.34
C ALA A 66 13.57 -36.41 18.46
N LEU A 67 12.84 -35.28 18.43
CA LEU A 67 11.69 -35.14 17.55
C LEU A 67 12.10 -35.19 16.07
N VAL A 68 13.20 -34.54 15.69
CA VAL A 68 13.67 -34.52 14.29
C VAL A 68 14.10 -35.92 13.84
N GLU A 69 14.76 -36.69 14.71
CA GLU A 69 15.15 -38.09 14.43
C GLU A 69 13.95 -39.03 14.30
N GLU A 70 12.87 -38.78 15.04
CA GLU A 70 11.63 -39.56 14.94
C GLU A 70 10.76 -39.22 13.72
N LEU A 71 11.02 -38.09 13.04
CA LEU A 71 10.21 -37.68 11.90
C LEU A 71 10.53 -38.53 10.67
N PRO A 72 9.50 -38.97 9.92
CA PRO A 72 9.71 -39.65 8.66
C PRO A 72 10.60 -38.85 7.70
N SER A 73 11.42 -39.53 6.91
CA SER A 73 12.43 -38.92 6.03
C SER A 73 11.84 -37.88 5.05
N VAL A 74 10.59 -38.07 4.63
CA VAL A 74 9.82 -37.12 3.81
C VAL A 74 9.68 -35.73 4.43
N PHE A 75 9.70 -35.60 5.76
CA PHE A 75 9.66 -34.30 6.45
C PHE A 75 11.01 -33.58 6.42
N GLN A 76 12.08 -34.27 6.01
CA GLN A 76 13.42 -33.74 5.84
C GLN A 76 13.73 -33.44 4.36
N ALA A 77 12.94 -33.98 3.43
CA ALA A 77 13.05 -33.76 2.00
C ALA A 77 12.77 -32.30 1.57
N ARG A 78 13.09 -32.00 0.32
CA ARG A 78 12.77 -30.71 -0.33
C ARG A 78 11.25 -30.58 -0.48
N VAL A 79 10.75 -29.37 -0.31
CA VAL A 79 9.33 -29.01 -0.44
C VAL A 79 8.78 -29.39 -1.81
N MET A 80 9.58 -29.24 -2.86
CA MET A 80 9.14 -29.59 -4.21
C MET A 80 9.05 -31.10 -4.44
N ASP A 81 10.00 -31.88 -3.95
CA ASP A 81 9.96 -33.35 -4.04
C ASP A 81 8.72 -33.90 -3.31
N VAL A 82 8.45 -33.34 -2.14
CA VAL A 82 7.24 -33.58 -1.36
C VAL A 82 5.97 -33.26 -2.14
N SER A 83 5.95 -32.12 -2.83
CA SER A 83 4.79 -31.66 -3.61
C SER A 83 4.50 -32.60 -4.78
N VAL A 84 5.56 -33.00 -5.49
CA VAL A 84 5.49 -33.96 -6.60
C VAL A 84 4.97 -35.32 -6.11
N MET A 85 5.47 -35.81 -4.98
CA MET A 85 5.00 -37.05 -4.36
C MET A 85 3.51 -36.98 -4.02
N CYS A 86 3.06 -35.89 -3.39
CA CYS A 86 1.66 -35.68 -3.05
C CYS A 86 0.76 -35.62 -4.29
N ALA A 87 1.18 -34.89 -5.34
CA ALA A 87 0.45 -34.82 -6.60
C ALA A 87 0.32 -36.21 -7.25
N ASN A 88 1.42 -36.97 -7.34
CA ASN A 88 1.40 -38.34 -7.88
C ASN A 88 0.46 -39.24 -7.09
N ALA A 89 0.47 -39.15 -5.76
CA ALA A 89 -0.44 -39.91 -4.91
C ALA A 89 -1.90 -39.53 -5.21
N LEU A 90 -2.24 -38.25 -5.28
CA LEU A 90 -3.60 -37.79 -5.57
C LEU A 90 -4.07 -38.22 -6.97
N GLU A 91 -3.21 -38.10 -7.99
CA GLU A 91 -3.52 -38.54 -9.34
C GLU A 91 -3.74 -40.06 -9.43
N SER A 92 -2.99 -40.85 -8.64
CA SER A 92 -3.16 -42.30 -8.57
C SER A 92 -4.48 -42.73 -7.91
N ILE A 93 -5.02 -41.89 -7.03
CA ILE A 93 -6.27 -42.13 -6.29
C ILE A 93 -7.49 -41.76 -7.14
N ASP A 94 -7.38 -40.65 -7.87
CA ASP A 94 -8.48 -40.12 -8.68
C ASP A 94 -7.96 -39.63 -10.03
N GLY A 95 -8.23 -40.43 -11.07
CA GLY A 95 -7.83 -40.15 -12.44
C GLY A 95 -8.38 -38.83 -13.00
N ARG A 96 -9.32 -38.14 -12.34
CA ARG A 96 -9.74 -36.79 -12.75
C ARG A 96 -8.63 -35.74 -12.65
N TYR A 97 -7.62 -35.98 -11.82
CA TYR A 97 -6.46 -35.10 -11.69
C TYR A 97 -5.33 -35.45 -12.67
N CYS A 98 -5.44 -36.55 -13.43
CA CYS A 98 -4.42 -36.89 -14.43
C CYS A 98 -4.30 -35.77 -15.48
N ASN A 99 -3.07 -35.43 -15.87
CA ASN A 99 -2.76 -34.34 -16.81
C ASN A 99 -3.23 -32.93 -16.36
N THR A 100 -3.54 -32.73 -15.08
CA THR A 100 -3.80 -31.39 -14.55
C THR A 100 -2.51 -30.65 -14.22
N ARG A 101 -2.56 -29.32 -14.23
CA ARG A 101 -1.51 -28.48 -13.68
C ARG A 101 -1.83 -28.13 -12.23
N TRP A 102 -0.82 -28.16 -11.38
CA TRP A 102 -0.89 -27.91 -9.95
C TRP A 102 -0.34 -26.52 -9.64
N GLY A 103 -1.15 -25.64 -9.06
CA GLY A 103 -0.73 -24.31 -8.65
C GLY A 103 -0.31 -24.27 -7.19
N LEU A 104 0.97 -24.01 -6.90
CA LEU A 104 1.46 -23.82 -5.53
C LEU A 104 1.59 -22.33 -5.24
N CYS A 105 0.77 -21.85 -4.31
CA CYS A 105 0.74 -20.44 -3.92
C CYS A 105 1.40 -20.28 -2.55
N PHE A 106 2.55 -19.65 -2.52
CA PHE A 106 3.26 -19.28 -1.30
C PHE A 106 3.01 -17.81 -1.02
N ASP A 107 2.33 -17.53 0.10
CA ASP A 107 2.07 -16.17 0.56
C ASP A 107 3.05 -15.77 1.68
N GLU A 108 3.36 -14.48 1.81
CA GLU A 108 4.21 -13.92 2.88
C GLU A 108 5.60 -14.58 2.98
N LEU A 109 6.29 -14.80 1.85
CA LEU A 109 7.59 -15.46 1.86
C LEU A 109 8.69 -14.65 2.56
N GLU A 110 8.52 -13.34 2.76
CA GLU A 110 9.46 -12.49 3.49
C GLU A 110 9.70 -12.94 4.94
N ILE A 111 8.67 -13.51 5.60
CA ILE A 111 8.76 -14.05 6.96
C ILE A 111 9.20 -15.52 6.96
N SER A 112 9.32 -16.12 5.77
CA SER A 112 9.74 -17.52 5.65
C SER A 112 11.25 -17.69 5.87
N PRO A 113 11.70 -18.85 6.37
CA PRO A 113 13.12 -19.15 6.52
C PRO A 113 13.91 -19.00 5.21
N LYS A 114 15.16 -18.51 5.29
CA LYS A 114 16.02 -18.26 4.12
C LYS A 114 16.15 -19.50 3.21
N TRP A 115 16.32 -20.68 3.80
CA TRP A 115 16.46 -21.92 3.05
C TRP A 115 15.23 -22.22 2.18
N LEU A 116 14.02 -21.94 2.66
CA LEU A 116 12.78 -22.21 1.92
C LEU A 116 12.66 -21.26 0.72
N ARG A 117 13.01 -20.00 0.96
CA ARG A 117 13.04 -18.97 -0.07
C ARG A 117 13.98 -19.34 -1.21
N GLU A 118 15.23 -19.69 -0.87
CA GLU A 118 16.25 -20.11 -1.84
C GLU A 118 15.83 -21.37 -2.60
N GLU A 119 15.23 -22.34 -1.91
CA GLU A 119 14.73 -23.56 -2.53
C GLU A 119 13.61 -23.29 -3.54
N LEU A 120 12.58 -22.52 -3.16
CA LEU A 120 11.46 -22.21 -4.06
C LEU A 120 11.89 -21.39 -5.27
N LEU A 121 12.74 -20.38 -5.07
CA LEU A 121 13.28 -19.56 -6.15
C LEU A 121 14.17 -20.38 -7.09
N GLY A 122 15.06 -21.23 -6.53
CA GLY A 122 15.88 -22.14 -7.33
C GLY A 122 15.07 -23.18 -8.11
N SER A 123 13.87 -23.49 -7.63
CA SER A 123 13.02 -24.49 -8.26
C SER A 123 12.22 -23.93 -9.46
N THR A 124 12.13 -22.61 -9.63
CA THR A 124 11.44 -21.97 -10.78
C THR A 124 11.96 -22.43 -12.15
N ARG A 125 13.23 -22.86 -12.25
CA ARG A 125 13.87 -23.33 -13.49
C ARG A 125 13.87 -24.85 -13.69
N SER A 126 13.59 -25.64 -12.65
CA SER A 126 13.95 -27.07 -12.63
C SER A 126 12.95 -27.97 -11.87
N ILE A 127 11.64 -27.71 -12.00
CA ILE A 127 10.60 -28.62 -11.50
C ILE A 127 9.87 -29.29 -12.67
N ASP A 128 9.28 -30.44 -12.35
CA ASP A 128 8.12 -31.01 -13.02
C ASP A 128 7.15 -29.93 -13.57
N GLN A 129 7.01 -29.90 -14.89
CA GLN A 129 6.25 -28.89 -15.63
C GLN A 129 4.73 -28.92 -15.36
N ARG A 130 4.24 -29.88 -14.57
CA ARG A 130 2.88 -29.86 -14.04
C ARG A 130 2.69 -28.75 -13.01
N PHE A 131 3.74 -28.24 -12.38
CA PHE A 131 3.63 -27.24 -11.32
C PHE A 131 3.76 -25.81 -11.84
N VAL A 132 2.89 -24.93 -11.33
CA VAL A 132 2.99 -23.48 -11.47
C VAL A 132 3.21 -22.90 -10.08
N LEU A 133 4.33 -22.19 -9.89
CA LEU A 133 4.64 -21.53 -8.63
C LEU A 133 4.15 -20.08 -8.66
N LYS A 134 3.37 -19.70 -7.65
CA LYS A 134 3.07 -18.31 -7.34
C LYS A 134 3.75 -17.97 -6.02
N LEU A 135 4.75 -17.10 -6.09
CA LEU A 135 5.50 -16.62 -4.94
C LEU A 135 5.10 -15.17 -4.70
N THR A 136 4.59 -14.84 -3.51
CA THR A 136 4.36 -13.45 -3.12
C THR A 136 5.43 -13.00 -2.14
N TRP A 137 5.79 -11.72 -2.21
CA TRP A 137 6.83 -11.13 -1.41
C TRP A 137 6.52 -9.67 -1.11
N SER A 138 7.15 -9.13 -0.06
CA SER A 138 7.27 -7.70 0.14
C SER A 138 8.01 -7.03 -1.03
N PRO A 139 7.95 -5.70 -1.17
CA PRO A 139 8.48 -5.01 -2.36
C PRO A 139 9.97 -5.22 -2.65
N ILE A 140 10.78 -5.64 -1.66
CA ILE A 140 12.22 -5.85 -1.82
C ILE A 140 12.51 -7.33 -2.05
N LEU A 141 13.03 -7.65 -3.23
CA LEU A 141 13.46 -9.01 -3.57
C LEU A 141 14.73 -9.41 -2.79
N PRO A 142 14.92 -10.70 -2.47
CA PRO A 142 16.18 -11.20 -1.91
C PRO A 142 17.38 -10.89 -2.81
N GLN A 143 18.52 -10.61 -2.19
CA GLN A 143 19.80 -10.47 -2.89
C GLN A 143 20.12 -11.74 -3.71
N GLY A 144 20.61 -11.54 -4.94
CA GLY A 144 20.99 -12.63 -5.85
C GLY A 144 19.92 -12.99 -6.88
N HIS A 145 18.76 -12.33 -6.87
CA HIS A 145 17.73 -12.47 -7.89
C HIS A 145 17.60 -11.18 -8.70
N GLU A 146 17.56 -11.33 -10.02
CA GLU A 146 17.33 -10.22 -10.95
C GLU A 146 15.86 -9.85 -10.95
N ALA A 147 15.57 -8.55 -10.83
CA ALA A 147 14.21 -8.01 -10.84
C ALA A 147 13.56 -8.08 -12.23
N ASP A 148 14.38 -8.00 -13.27
CA ASP A 148 13.97 -8.10 -14.66
C ASP A 148 14.26 -9.51 -15.18
N PRO A 149 13.23 -10.33 -15.47
CA PRO A 149 13.45 -11.53 -16.22
C PRO A 149 13.97 -11.12 -17.61
N GLU A 150 15.20 -11.50 -17.96
CA GLU A 150 15.61 -11.53 -19.36
C GLU A 150 14.56 -12.31 -20.15
N SER A 151 14.37 -12.02 -21.45
CA SER A 151 13.39 -12.70 -22.33
C SER A 151 13.52 -14.23 -22.42
N THR A 152 14.49 -14.80 -21.70
CA THR A 152 14.87 -16.20 -21.57
C THR A 152 14.59 -16.79 -20.17
N GLN A 153 13.96 -16.05 -19.24
CA GLN A 153 13.65 -16.54 -17.89
C GLN A 153 12.20 -17.06 -17.78
N ASP A 154 12.01 -18.14 -17.02
CA ASP A 154 10.73 -18.89 -16.92
C ASP A 154 9.75 -18.34 -15.85
N PHE A 155 9.85 -17.06 -15.48
CA PHE A 155 8.94 -16.44 -14.50
C PHE A 155 8.55 -15.01 -14.87
N ASP A 156 7.36 -14.60 -14.44
CA ASP A 156 6.84 -13.24 -14.59
C ASP A 156 6.67 -12.57 -13.22
N SER A 157 7.23 -11.37 -13.06
CA SER A 157 7.05 -10.53 -11.87
C SER A 157 5.77 -9.69 -12.00
N ILE A 158 4.82 -9.87 -11.08
CA ILE A 158 3.59 -9.07 -11.00
C ILE A 158 3.67 -8.11 -9.82
N ARG A 159 3.80 -6.82 -10.12
CA ARG A 159 3.82 -5.77 -9.10
C ARG A 159 2.40 -5.47 -8.60
N LEU A 160 2.22 -5.48 -7.28
CA LEU A 160 0.91 -5.20 -6.63
C LEU A 160 0.82 -3.81 -5.98
N TRP A 161 1.79 -2.94 -6.26
CA TRP A 161 1.76 -1.53 -5.87
C TRP A 161 1.96 -0.65 -7.10
N TYR A 162 1.51 0.59 -6.98
CA TYR A 162 1.60 1.57 -8.04
C TYR A 162 2.56 2.68 -7.63
N SER A 163 3.57 2.93 -8.45
CA SER A 163 4.47 4.06 -8.22
C SER A 163 3.72 5.38 -8.39
N HIS A 164 2.82 5.49 -9.38
CA HIS A 164 2.01 6.68 -9.62
C HIS A 164 0.51 6.43 -9.38
N ILE A 165 -0.19 7.40 -8.79
CA ILE A 165 -1.62 7.29 -8.47
C ILE A 165 -2.47 7.03 -9.71
N VAL A 166 -2.08 7.62 -10.85
CA VAL A 166 -2.81 7.52 -12.13
C VAL A 166 -2.94 6.07 -12.57
N ASP A 167 -1.92 5.25 -12.31
CA ASP A 167 -1.89 3.85 -12.74
C ASP A 167 -2.94 2.99 -12.01
N ALA A 168 -3.22 3.34 -10.74
CA ALA A 168 -4.20 2.63 -9.91
C ALA A 168 -5.64 3.11 -10.14
N HIS A 169 -5.83 4.24 -10.82
CA HIS A 169 -7.10 4.97 -10.81
C HIS A 169 -8.27 4.13 -11.32
N ASP A 170 -8.12 3.50 -12.49
CA ASP A 170 -9.22 2.75 -13.12
C ASP A 170 -9.60 1.52 -12.28
N PHE A 171 -8.59 0.80 -11.77
CA PHE A 171 -8.78 -0.31 -10.83
C PHE A 171 -9.52 0.14 -9.57
N CYS A 172 -9.06 1.22 -8.93
CA CYS A 172 -9.69 1.76 -7.73
C CYS A 172 -11.13 2.20 -8.00
N ASN A 173 -11.38 2.86 -9.12
CA ASN A 173 -12.71 3.34 -9.49
C ASN A 173 -13.69 2.18 -9.72
N GLU A 174 -13.26 1.14 -10.42
CA GLU A 174 -14.07 -0.05 -10.68
C GLU A 174 -14.34 -0.83 -9.39
N LEU A 175 -13.32 -1.05 -8.55
CA LEU A 175 -13.45 -1.75 -7.28
C LEU A 175 -14.36 -1.00 -6.30
N ALA A 176 -14.14 0.31 -6.13
CA ALA A 176 -14.95 1.15 -5.26
C ALA A 176 -16.40 1.18 -5.74
N THR A 177 -16.64 1.37 -7.04
CA THR A 177 -17.98 1.39 -7.61
C THR A 177 -18.72 0.07 -7.34
N ARG A 178 -18.09 -1.08 -7.60
CA ARG A 178 -18.71 -2.39 -7.29
C ARG A 178 -18.97 -2.58 -5.80
N ALA A 179 -18.05 -2.16 -4.93
CA ALA A 179 -18.22 -2.26 -3.49
C ALA A 179 -19.41 -1.41 -3.00
N ILE A 180 -19.53 -0.18 -3.51
CA ILE A 180 -20.63 0.74 -3.21
C ILE A 180 -21.95 0.14 -3.68
N GLN A 181 -22.03 -0.31 -4.92
CA GLN A 181 -23.24 -0.93 -5.48
C GLN A 181 -23.65 -2.18 -4.71
N GLY A 182 -22.69 -3.03 -4.35
CA GLY A 182 -22.94 -4.24 -3.57
C GLY A 182 -23.43 -3.94 -2.16
N ARG A 183 -22.89 -2.90 -1.51
CA ARG A 183 -23.26 -2.54 -0.14
C ARG A 183 -24.59 -1.78 -0.05
N LEU A 184 -24.86 -0.89 -1.00
CA LEU A 184 -26.08 -0.08 -1.04
C LEU A 184 -27.25 -0.80 -1.72
N GLY A 185 -26.99 -1.86 -2.51
CA GLY A 185 -28.00 -2.54 -3.30
C GLY A 185 -28.50 -1.74 -4.51
N VAL A 186 -27.82 -0.64 -4.87
CA VAL A 186 -28.20 0.25 -5.98
C VAL A 186 -27.16 0.15 -7.09
N LYS A 187 -27.57 -0.23 -8.30
CA LYS A 187 -26.65 -0.48 -9.44
C LYS A 187 -26.15 0.77 -10.15
N ASN A 188 -26.82 1.91 -9.98
CA ASN A 188 -26.52 3.13 -10.73
C ASN A 188 -25.61 4.12 -9.99
N VAL A 189 -25.20 3.80 -8.76
CA VAL A 189 -24.32 4.68 -7.96
C VAL A 189 -22.86 4.34 -8.28
N THR A 190 -22.06 5.36 -8.57
CA THR A 190 -20.62 5.26 -8.81
C THR A 190 -19.81 5.80 -7.63
N ALA A 191 -18.50 5.55 -7.64
CA ALA A 191 -17.58 6.17 -6.69
C ALA A 191 -17.57 7.71 -6.77
N GLU A 192 -17.80 8.27 -7.97
CA GLU A 192 -17.88 9.72 -8.16
C GLU A 192 -19.17 10.31 -7.59
N ASP A 193 -20.30 9.60 -7.72
CA ASP A 193 -21.55 10.05 -7.10
C ASP A 193 -21.42 10.06 -5.57
N LEU A 194 -20.76 9.04 -5.01
CA LEU A 194 -20.56 8.95 -3.56
C LEU A 194 -19.59 10.02 -3.03
N LEU A 195 -18.43 10.14 -3.65
CA LEU A 195 -17.30 10.88 -3.09
C LEU A 195 -17.04 12.21 -3.79
N GLY A 196 -17.51 12.38 -5.02
CA GLY A 196 -17.18 13.54 -5.85
C GLY A 196 -15.72 13.56 -6.29
N SER A 197 -15.42 14.51 -7.15
CA SER A 197 -14.04 14.78 -7.60
C SER A 197 -13.29 15.65 -6.58
N SER A 198 -12.06 15.29 -6.27
CA SER A 198 -11.18 16.05 -5.37
C SER A 198 -10.75 17.39 -5.98
N LEU A 199 -10.39 18.35 -5.12
CA LEU A 199 -9.71 19.59 -5.54
C LEU A 199 -8.33 19.31 -6.17
N TYR A 200 -7.66 18.23 -5.75
CA TYR A 200 -6.41 17.77 -6.36
C TYR A 200 -6.63 17.14 -7.74
N ALA A 201 -7.74 16.43 -7.94
CA ALA A 201 -8.04 15.65 -9.12
C ALA A 201 -8.34 16.42 -10.40
N ARG A 202 -8.60 17.72 -10.27
CA ARG A 202 -8.68 18.64 -11.43
C ARG A 202 -7.29 18.84 -12.06
N GLU A 203 -6.44 17.82 -12.04
CA GLU A 203 -5.17 17.74 -12.73
C GLU A 203 -5.40 17.22 -14.14
N GLU A 204 -4.93 18.03 -15.07
CA GLU A 204 -5.16 17.95 -16.48
C GLU A 204 -4.17 16.95 -17.08
N ARG A 205 -4.67 15.92 -17.78
CA ARG A 205 -3.79 15.11 -18.64
C ARG A 205 -3.07 16.08 -19.59
N VAL A 206 -1.74 15.99 -19.65
CA VAL A 206 -0.95 16.74 -20.64
C VAL A 206 -1.46 16.34 -22.03
N GLY A 207 -2.02 17.30 -22.78
CA GLY A 207 -2.62 17.06 -24.09
C GLY A 207 -4.12 16.74 -24.13
N ALA A 208 -4.85 16.80 -23.00
CA ALA A 208 -6.31 16.82 -23.03
C ALA A 208 -6.83 18.19 -23.51
N ASP A 209 -7.94 18.19 -24.26
CA ASP A 209 -8.55 19.38 -24.88
C ASP A 209 -8.41 20.64 -24.02
N SER A 210 -7.68 21.62 -24.56
CA SER A 210 -7.37 22.92 -23.96
C SER A 210 -8.60 23.69 -23.46
N LYS A 211 -9.80 23.35 -23.96
CA LYS A 211 -11.08 23.92 -23.51
C LYS A 211 -11.48 23.52 -22.09
N LYS A 212 -11.13 22.32 -21.60
CA LYS A 212 -11.41 21.94 -20.20
C LYS A 212 -10.34 22.45 -19.23
N MET A 213 -9.11 22.66 -19.70
CA MET A 213 -8.03 23.24 -18.90
C MET A 213 -8.29 24.72 -18.55
N GLY A 214 -8.83 25.49 -19.50
CA GLY A 214 -9.17 26.90 -19.29
C GLY A 214 -10.05 27.14 -18.06
N ALA A 215 -11.07 26.30 -17.86
CA ALA A 215 -12.06 26.44 -16.79
C ALA A 215 -11.50 26.32 -15.36
N VAL A 216 -10.36 25.66 -15.15
CA VAL A 216 -9.77 25.49 -13.80
C VAL A 216 -9.13 26.80 -13.32
N TYR A 217 -8.52 27.55 -14.22
CA TYR A 217 -7.79 28.80 -13.95
C TYR A 217 -8.61 30.06 -14.29
N GLU A 218 -9.85 29.88 -14.74
CA GLU A 218 -10.79 30.98 -14.98
C GLU A 218 -11.15 31.70 -13.67
N ARG A 219 -11.55 32.97 -13.79
CA ARG A 219 -11.87 33.86 -12.67
C ARG A 219 -13.05 33.39 -11.80
N SER A 220 -13.79 32.37 -12.22
CA SER A 220 -14.88 31.72 -11.49
C SER A 220 -14.48 30.37 -10.87
N GLY A 221 -13.23 29.94 -11.04
CA GLY A 221 -12.74 28.65 -10.55
C GLY A 221 -12.32 28.70 -9.08
N ASN A 222 -12.59 27.63 -8.34
CA ASN A 222 -12.14 27.46 -6.94
C ASN A 222 -10.62 27.68 -6.77
N TYR A 223 -9.83 27.37 -7.80
CA TYR A 223 -8.38 27.55 -7.75
C TYR A 223 -7.98 29.03 -7.86
N TYR A 224 -8.63 29.78 -8.74
CA TYR A 224 -8.45 31.24 -8.83
C TYR A 224 -8.77 31.90 -7.48
N ASP A 225 -9.89 31.52 -6.87
CA ASP A 225 -10.27 32.00 -5.54
C ASP A 225 -9.23 31.62 -4.48
N ALA A 226 -8.69 30.39 -4.51
CA ALA A 226 -7.65 29.95 -3.59
C ALA A 226 -6.35 30.77 -3.76
N MET A 227 -5.90 31.03 -4.98
CA MET A 227 -4.74 31.87 -5.25
C MET A 227 -4.94 33.29 -4.73
N LYS A 228 -6.05 33.92 -5.10
CA LYS A 228 -6.39 35.28 -4.66
C LYS A 228 -6.50 35.37 -3.15
N ASN A 229 -7.12 34.37 -2.53
CA ASN A 229 -7.25 34.28 -1.08
C ASN A 229 -5.89 34.10 -0.40
N LEU A 230 -5.01 33.24 -0.91
CA LEU A 230 -3.68 33.03 -0.35
C LEU A 230 -2.82 34.29 -0.47
N ALA A 231 -2.82 34.91 -1.65
CA ALA A 231 -2.06 36.13 -1.94
C ALA A 231 -2.45 37.32 -1.06
N SER A 232 -3.67 37.30 -0.48
CA SER A 232 -4.14 38.34 0.43
C SER A 232 -3.52 38.29 1.84
N PHE A 233 -2.87 37.19 2.22
CA PHE A 233 -2.30 37.03 3.57
C PHE A 233 -0.94 36.33 3.61
N ASP A 234 -0.49 35.72 2.51
CA ASP A 234 0.85 35.16 2.35
C ASP A 234 1.67 36.10 1.45
N GLU A 235 2.50 36.92 2.08
CA GLU A 235 3.34 37.91 1.40
C GLU A 235 4.33 37.25 0.44
N SER A 236 4.90 36.11 0.82
CA SER A 236 5.85 35.37 -0.01
C SER A 236 5.21 34.89 -1.31
N PHE A 237 3.96 34.43 -1.26
CA PHE A 237 3.22 34.03 -2.45
C PHE A 237 2.87 35.24 -3.33
N SER A 238 2.49 36.37 -2.72
CA SER A 238 2.22 37.63 -3.43
C SER A 238 3.45 38.11 -4.21
N LEU A 239 4.64 37.99 -3.63
CA LEU A 239 5.91 38.31 -4.30
C LEU A 239 6.18 37.39 -5.50
N VAL A 240 6.01 36.07 -5.34
CA VAL A 240 6.18 35.10 -6.43
C VAL A 240 5.27 35.41 -7.62
N LEU A 241 4.01 35.79 -7.38
CA LEU A 241 3.09 36.19 -8.45
C LEU A 241 3.60 37.44 -9.19
N LYS A 242 4.03 38.47 -8.46
CA LYS A 242 4.56 39.72 -9.05
C LYS A 242 5.83 39.49 -9.86
N GLU A 243 6.75 38.65 -9.37
CA GLU A 243 7.99 38.29 -10.08
C GLU A 243 7.72 37.64 -11.45
N HIS A 244 6.60 36.92 -11.56
CA HIS A 244 6.16 36.28 -12.80
C HIS A 244 5.17 37.14 -13.61
N GLY A 245 4.98 38.42 -13.24
CA GLY A 245 4.13 39.36 -13.96
C GLY A 245 2.62 39.15 -13.76
N LEU A 246 2.21 38.47 -12.69
CA LEU A 246 0.80 38.27 -12.32
C LEU A 246 0.38 39.26 -11.23
N ASP A 247 -0.85 39.76 -11.31
CA ASP A 247 -1.44 40.58 -10.26
C ASP A 247 -1.92 39.68 -9.10
N PRO A 248 -1.44 39.86 -7.85
CA PRO A 248 -1.94 39.14 -6.69
C PRO A 248 -3.45 39.28 -6.43
N CYS A 249 -4.06 40.38 -6.88
CA CYS A 249 -5.50 40.63 -6.74
C CYS A 249 -6.35 40.02 -7.87
N ASP A 250 -5.72 39.71 -9.01
CA ASP A 250 -6.30 39.05 -10.19
C ASP A 250 -5.24 38.12 -10.82
N PRO A 251 -4.96 36.94 -10.22
CA PRO A 251 -3.91 36.02 -10.66
C PRO A 251 -4.26 35.26 -11.96
N TYR A 252 -5.09 35.86 -12.82
CA TYR A 252 -5.49 35.34 -14.11
C TYR A 252 -4.43 35.64 -15.17
N THR A 253 -4.28 34.73 -16.13
CA THR A 253 -3.43 34.96 -17.31
C THR A 253 -3.97 34.24 -18.53
N GLU A 254 -3.87 34.91 -19.68
CA GLU A 254 -4.19 34.33 -20.98
C GLU A 254 -3.02 33.53 -21.56
N SER A 255 -1.81 33.70 -21.03
CA SER A 255 -0.64 32.94 -21.47
C SER A 255 -0.79 31.46 -21.09
N ILE A 256 -0.83 30.59 -22.10
CA ILE A 256 -0.87 29.13 -21.89
C ILE A 256 0.44 28.66 -21.25
N GLU A 257 1.58 29.21 -21.70
CA GLU A 257 2.89 28.83 -21.16
C GLU A 257 3.03 29.14 -19.68
N LEU A 258 2.55 30.30 -19.24
CA LEU A 258 2.62 30.68 -17.82
C LEU A 258 1.69 29.82 -16.96
N ARG A 259 0.52 29.44 -17.50
CA ARG A 259 -0.39 28.48 -16.85
C ARG A 259 0.26 27.12 -16.67
N ASP A 260 0.86 26.58 -17.73
CA ASP A 260 1.44 25.24 -17.72
C ASP A 260 2.75 25.16 -16.91
N LYS A 261 3.62 26.17 -17.02
CA LYS A 261 4.93 26.18 -16.35
C LYS A 261 4.82 26.56 -14.86
N LEU A 262 3.99 27.54 -14.53
CA LEU A 262 3.87 28.07 -13.17
C LEU A 262 2.60 27.59 -12.48
N LEU A 263 1.41 28.04 -12.92
CA LEU A 263 0.15 27.85 -12.17
C LEU A 263 -0.15 26.38 -11.90
N ARG A 264 0.05 25.50 -12.90
CA ARG A 264 -0.10 24.05 -12.75
C ARG A 264 0.85 23.47 -11.69
N LYS A 265 2.08 23.98 -11.61
CA LYS A 265 3.10 23.50 -10.67
C LYS A 265 2.79 23.94 -9.24
N ILE A 266 2.44 25.22 -9.05
CA ILE A 266 2.16 25.79 -7.72
C ILE A 266 0.78 25.43 -7.19
N LYS A 267 -0.15 24.97 -8.05
CA LYS A 267 -1.55 24.70 -7.68
C LYS A 267 -1.72 23.85 -6.40
N PRO A 268 -1.10 22.68 -6.28
CA PRO A 268 -1.25 21.86 -5.07
C PRO A 268 -0.73 22.56 -3.81
N ILE A 269 0.39 23.31 -3.94
CA ILE A 269 1.01 24.06 -2.84
C ILE A 269 0.10 25.20 -2.38
N VAL A 270 -0.49 25.94 -3.32
CA VAL A 270 -1.46 27.00 -3.02
C VAL A 270 -2.65 26.45 -2.27
N LEU A 271 -3.27 25.37 -2.75
CA LEU A 271 -4.44 24.77 -2.09
C LEU A 271 -4.12 24.32 -0.66
N LEU A 272 -2.93 23.73 -0.47
CA LEU A 272 -2.46 23.27 0.84
C LEU A 272 -2.20 24.44 1.79
N ARG A 273 -1.44 25.46 1.36
CA ARG A 273 -1.15 26.65 2.17
C ARG A 273 -2.41 27.45 2.47
N GLU A 274 -3.31 27.65 1.50
CA GLU A 274 -4.58 28.35 1.74
C GLU A 274 -5.42 27.64 2.82
N THR A 275 -5.46 26.31 2.78
CA THR A 275 -6.24 25.51 3.72
C THR A 275 -5.63 25.49 5.14
N PHE A 276 -4.30 25.36 5.25
CA PHE A 276 -3.65 25.04 6.52
C PHE A 276 -2.78 26.15 7.12
N LEU A 277 -2.35 27.15 6.33
CA LEU A 277 -1.58 28.27 6.86
C LEU A 277 -2.46 29.11 7.79
N ASN A 278 -1.96 29.37 8.99
CA ASN A 278 -2.74 30.01 10.04
C ASN A 278 -2.97 31.50 9.73
N ARG A 279 -4.20 31.85 9.35
CA ARG A 279 -4.67 33.25 9.35
C ARG A 279 -4.74 33.75 10.80
N LYS A 280 -3.81 34.62 11.20
CA LYS A 280 -3.89 35.34 12.49
C LYS A 280 -5.31 35.91 12.66
N GLY A 281 -6.06 35.38 13.63
CA GLY A 281 -7.35 35.94 14.07
C GLY A 281 -8.62 35.53 13.31
N LYS A 282 -8.58 34.65 12.30
CA LYS A 282 -9.82 34.16 11.64
C LYS A 282 -9.90 32.64 11.63
N ARG A 283 -10.62 32.08 12.62
CA ARG A 283 -11.10 30.69 12.60
C ARG A 283 -12.11 30.56 11.46
N SER A 284 -11.63 30.25 10.25
CA SER A 284 -12.52 30.08 9.09
C SER A 284 -13.45 28.88 9.34
N ARG A 285 -14.74 29.16 9.58
CA ARG A 285 -15.80 28.15 9.80
C ARG A 285 -16.16 27.35 8.54
N LYS A 286 -15.51 27.61 7.40
CA LYS A 286 -15.79 27.00 6.09
C LYS A 286 -14.51 26.61 5.34
N ARG A 287 -13.48 26.08 6.03
CA ARG A 287 -12.27 25.66 5.31
C ARG A 287 -12.63 24.52 4.35
N PRO A 288 -12.19 24.58 3.08
CA PRO A 288 -12.41 23.50 2.14
C PRO A 288 -11.74 22.23 2.68
N ALA A 289 -12.47 21.12 2.61
CA ALA A 289 -11.96 19.81 2.97
C ALA A 289 -11.01 19.34 1.85
N LEU A 290 -9.72 19.66 1.99
CA LEU A 290 -8.72 19.42 0.95
C LEU A 290 -8.45 17.93 0.73
N TYR A 291 -8.35 17.15 1.81
CA TYR A 291 -8.23 15.69 1.76
C TYR A 291 -9.62 15.05 1.64
N ALA A 292 -10.29 15.26 0.51
CA ALA A 292 -11.58 14.67 0.19
C ALA A 292 -11.71 14.43 -1.32
N GLY A 293 -12.71 13.64 -1.72
CA GLY A 293 -12.94 13.21 -3.09
C GLY A 293 -12.38 11.82 -3.38
N LYS A 294 -12.86 11.21 -4.46
CA LYS A 294 -12.49 9.84 -4.86
C LYS A 294 -10.99 9.68 -5.07
N GLU A 295 -10.33 10.68 -5.65
CA GLU A 295 -8.90 10.60 -5.98
C GLU A 295 -8.01 10.64 -4.74
N VAL A 296 -8.44 11.32 -3.68
CA VAL A 296 -7.76 11.28 -2.38
C VAL A 296 -7.91 9.90 -1.76
N ALA A 297 -9.11 9.31 -1.78
CA ALA A 297 -9.32 7.95 -1.28
C ALA A 297 -8.51 6.92 -2.07
N PHE A 298 -8.43 7.08 -3.40
CA PHE A 298 -7.63 6.20 -4.28
C PHE A 298 -6.14 6.38 -4.00
N ALA A 299 -5.66 7.63 -3.92
CA ALA A 299 -4.28 7.95 -3.59
C ALA A 299 -3.87 7.37 -2.23
N MET A 300 -4.70 7.52 -1.19
CA MET A 300 -4.42 6.95 0.13
C MET A 300 -4.40 5.41 0.13
N SER A 301 -5.22 4.79 -0.73
CA SER A 301 -5.22 3.32 -0.87
C SER A 301 -4.02 2.80 -1.64
N GLU A 302 -3.44 3.60 -2.53
CA GLU A 302 -2.34 3.22 -3.44
C GLU A 302 -2.62 1.93 -4.23
N GLY A 303 -3.88 1.74 -4.62
CA GLY A 303 -4.31 0.54 -5.33
C GLY A 303 -4.39 -0.72 -4.46
N ASN A 304 -4.16 -0.62 -3.15
CA ASN A 304 -4.38 -1.75 -2.25
C ASN A 304 -5.89 -1.98 -2.05
N PRO A 305 -6.44 -3.12 -2.52
CA PRO A 305 -7.88 -3.36 -2.49
C PRO A 305 -8.43 -3.41 -1.06
N ARG A 306 -7.69 -3.98 -0.10
CA ARG A 306 -8.13 -4.08 1.29
C ARG A 306 -8.23 -2.69 1.93
N ARG A 307 -7.21 -1.84 1.71
CA ARG A 307 -7.22 -0.46 2.22
C ARG A 307 -8.35 0.35 1.60
N LEU A 308 -8.53 0.28 0.27
CA LEU A 308 -9.58 1.00 -0.42
C LEU A 308 -10.96 0.59 0.10
N LEU A 309 -11.26 -0.71 0.16
CA LEU A 309 -12.55 -1.20 0.63
C LEU A 309 -12.84 -0.79 2.07
N ASN A 310 -11.83 -0.80 2.95
CA ASN A 310 -12.00 -0.31 4.32
C ASN A 310 -12.36 1.18 4.34
N LEU A 311 -11.64 2.04 3.60
CA LEU A 311 -11.96 3.47 3.49
C LEU A 311 -13.39 3.70 2.97
N ILE A 312 -13.77 3.01 1.90
CA ILE A 312 -15.11 3.10 1.31
C ILE A 312 -16.19 2.66 2.30
N ASN A 313 -15.95 1.57 3.03
CA ASN A 313 -16.89 1.09 4.04
C ASN A 313 -17.07 2.11 5.17
N ASP A 314 -15.98 2.69 5.69
CA ASP A 314 -16.05 3.73 6.72
C ASP A 314 -16.83 4.97 6.23
N LEU A 315 -16.63 5.37 4.97
CA LEU A 315 -17.32 6.48 4.31
C LEU A 315 -18.83 6.22 4.18
N ILE A 316 -19.22 5.02 3.74
CA ILE A 316 -20.63 4.64 3.64
C ILE A 316 -21.27 4.54 5.03
N ASP A 317 -20.60 3.95 6.02
CA ASP A 317 -21.17 3.76 7.36
C ASP A 317 -21.51 5.08 8.06
N LEU A 318 -20.70 6.11 7.85
CA LEU A 318 -20.96 7.44 8.38
C LEU A 318 -22.13 8.11 7.65
N GLY A 319 -22.21 7.93 6.33
CA GLY A 319 -23.35 8.37 5.54
C GLY A 319 -24.67 7.78 6.06
N VAL A 320 -24.73 6.45 6.16
CA VAL A 320 -25.90 5.69 6.60
C VAL A 320 -26.38 6.10 8.02
N LYS A 321 -25.45 6.45 8.91
CA LYS A 321 -25.77 6.87 10.30
C LYS A 321 -26.19 8.33 10.44
N GLY A 322 -25.80 9.20 9.50
CA GLY A 322 -25.97 10.64 9.63
C GLY A 322 -27.21 11.20 8.94
N GLU A 323 -27.42 10.88 7.66
CA GLU A 323 -28.28 11.71 6.78
C GLU A 323 -28.99 10.93 5.66
N TRP A 324 -28.76 9.62 5.51
CA TRP A 324 -29.17 8.86 4.32
C TRP A 324 -30.58 8.26 4.35
N ARG A 325 -31.34 8.44 5.44
CA ARG A 325 -32.67 7.82 5.54
C ARG A 325 -33.68 8.36 4.52
N ASP A 326 -33.43 9.55 3.97
CA ASP A 326 -34.37 10.26 3.08
C ASP A 326 -33.80 10.58 1.68
N ILE A 327 -32.56 10.14 1.34
CA ILE A 327 -31.97 10.40 0.01
C ILE A 327 -32.49 9.37 -0.98
N ASP A 328 -33.22 9.82 -2.01
CA ASP A 328 -33.61 8.99 -3.14
C ASP A 328 -32.39 8.66 -4.01
N LEU A 329 -31.76 7.52 -3.72
CA LEU A 329 -30.61 6.99 -4.45
C LEU A 329 -30.95 6.56 -5.90
N SER A 330 -32.23 6.59 -6.30
CA SER A 330 -32.63 6.28 -7.68
C SER A 330 -32.45 7.46 -8.65
N ASN A 331 -32.31 8.69 -8.13
CA ASN A 331 -32.19 9.93 -8.91
C ASN A 331 -31.00 10.81 -8.46
N VAL A 332 -29.83 10.20 -8.24
CA VAL A 332 -28.63 10.96 -7.86
C VAL A 332 -28.18 11.82 -9.04
N SER A 333 -28.29 13.15 -8.90
CA SER A 333 -27.69 14.11 -9.83
C SER A 333 -26.23 14.38 -9.43
N SER A 334 -25.30 14.36 -10.39
CA SER A 334 -23.86 14.51 -10.15
C SER A 334 -23.39 15.92 -9.70
N GLU A 335 -24.29 16.80 -9.26
CA GLU A 335 -23.90 18.17 -8.87
C GLU A 335 -23.24 18.23 -7.49
N SER A 336 -23.47 17.25 -6.61
CA SER A 336 -22.84 17.19 -5.29
C SER A 336 -22.65 15.75 -4.82
N PRO A 337 -21.52 15.46 -4.13
CA PRO A 337 -21.26 14.12 -3.64
C PRO A 337 -22.26 13.73 -2.56
N ILE A 338 -22.68 12.45 -2.54
CA ILE A 338 -23.59 11.92 -1.52
C ILE A 338 -22.97 12.05 -0.12
N VAL A 339 -21.67 11.83 0.02
CA VAL A 339 -20.94 12.12 1.27
C VAL A 339 -20.32 13.51 1.16
N VAL A 340 -20.74 14.44 2.02
CA VAL A 340 -20.17 15.80 2.02
C VAL A 340 -18.66 15.79 2.31
N PHE A 341 -17.90 16.63 1.61
CA PHE A 341 -16.44 16.62 1.67
C PHE A 341 -15.86 16.79 3.09
N GLN A 342 -16.50 17.57 3.97
CA GLN A 342 -16.04 17.72 5.37
C GLN A 342 -16.08 16.39 6.14
N SER A 343 -17.13 15.60 5.93
CA SER A 343 -17.27 14.28 6.54
C SER A 343 -16.23 13.31 5.98
N GLN A 344 -15.98 13.36 4.66
CA GLN A 344 -14.92 12.57 4.04
C GLN A 344 -13.55 12.89 4.64
N ALA A 345 -13.18 14.18 4.70
CA ALA A 345 -11.88 14.59 5.23
C ALA A 345 -11.68 14.19 6.69
N LYS A 346 -12.73 14.18 7.51
CA LYS A 346 -12.66 13.68 8.89
C LYS A 346 -12.32 12.20 8.93
N ILE A 347 -12.98 11.37 8.11
CA ILE A 347 -12.74 9.92 8.04
C ILE A 347 -11.35 9.62 7.50
N LEU A 348 -10.98 10.26 6.40
CA LEU A 348 -9.66 10.08 5.79
C LEU A 348 -8.54 10.52 6.74
N SER A 349 -8.72 11.61 7.49
CA SER A 349 -7.77 12.02 8.53
C SER A 349 -7.72 11.03 9.70
N ALA A 350 -8.86 10.45 10.09
CA ALA A 350 -8.89 9.40 11.12
C ALA A 350 -8.17 8.12 10.65
N ALA A 351 -8.36 7.71 9.39
CA ALA A 351 -7.65 6.59 8.79
C ALA A 351 -6.13 6.81 8.74
N SER A 352 -5.71 8.02 8.34
CA SER A 352 -4.30 8.45 8.38
C SER A 352 -3.71 8.34 9.79
N ASN A 353 -4.42 8.85 10.80
CA ASN A 353 -3.97 8.78 12.19
C ASN A 353 -3.91 7.33 12.72
N ASN A 354 -4.91 6.50 12.41
CA ASN A 354 -4.92 5.09 12.79
C ASN A 354 -3.74 4.33 12.15
N PHE A 355 -3.42 4.63 10.90
CA PHE A 355 -2.26 4.08 10.23
C PHE A 355 -0.96 4.51 10.92
N LEU A 356 -0.81 5.78 11.26
CA LEU A 356 0.34 6.27 12.02
C LEU A 356 0.45 5.61 13.41
N MET A 357 -0.67 5.40 14.10
CA MET A 357 -0.68 4.65 15.38
C MET A 357 -0.27 3.19 15.20
N SER A 358 -0.64 2.56 14.09
CA SER A 358 -0.20 1.19 13.78
C SER A 358 1.31 1.11 13.56
N ILE A 359 1.91 2.13 12.94
CA ILE A 359 3.37 2.24 12.78
C ILE A 359 4.04 2.40 14.15
N ARG A 360 3.45 3.23 15.02
CA ARG A 360 3.95 3.44 16.39
C ARG A 360 3.92 2.19 17.26
N ALA A 361 2.98 1.28 17.01
CA ALA A 361 2.84 0.03 17.75
C ALA A 361 3.88 -1.05 17.35
N ILE A 362 4.67 -0.82 16.28
CA ILE A 362 5.68 -1.78 15.85
C ILE A 362 6.81 -1.85 16.89
N PRO A 363 7.12 -3.04 17.42
CA PRO A 363 8.16 -3.19 18.43
C PRO A 363 9.52 -2.78 17.87
N CYS A 364 10.26 -2.00 18.64
CA CYS A 364 11.65 -1.67 18.36
C CYS A 364 12.55 -2.70 19.05
N ASN A 365 13.63 -3.14 18.40
CA ASN A 365 14.63 -3.98 19.04
C ASN A 365 15.18 -3.27 20.29
N ARG A 366 15.48 -4.02 21.36
CA ARG A 366 15.91 -3.46 22.66
C ARG A 366 17.17 -2.59 22.61
N GLU A 367 17.97 -2.72 21.55
CA GLU A 367 19.16 -1.91 21.29
C GLU A 367 18.85 -0.55 20.65
N ASN A 368 17.66 -0.39 20.06
CA ASN A 368 17.21 0.85 19.46
C ASN A 368 16.46 1.70 20.50
N SER A 369 16.97 2.90 20.77
CA SER A 369 16.23 3.90 21.55
C SER A 369 14.92 4.27 20.85
N ALA A 370 13.98 4.90 21.55
CA ALA A 370 12.73 5.39 20.95
C ALA A 370 12.97 6.34 19.75
N GLU A 371 14.14 7.00 19.71
CA GLU A 371 14.60 7.85 18.61
C GLU A 371 14.96 7.06 17.34
N ASN A 372 15.31 5.77 17.48
CA ASN A 372 15.64 4.85 16.40
C ASN A 372 14.46 3.89 16.08
N SER A 373 13.24 4.36 16.28
CA SER A 373 12.01 3.64 15.91
C SER A 373 11.59 3.97 14.47
N LEU A 374 10.84 3.06 13.84
CA LEU A 374 10.23 3.33 12.53
C LEU A 374 9.31 4.56 12.59
N TYR A 375 8.58 4.72 13.70
CA TYR A 375 7.74 5.90 13.92
C TYR A 375 8.57 7.19 13.93
N SER A 376 9.69 7.23 14.66
CA SER A 376 10.58 8.40 14.70
C SER A 376 11.11 8.76 13.30
N LEU A 377 11.50 7.76 12.52
CA LEU A 377 11.95 7.95 11.14
C LEU A 377 10.85 8.54 10.26
N VAL A 378 9.65 7.95 10.28
CA VAL A 378 8.49 8.43 9.53
C VAL A 378 8.12 9.86 9.96
N ASP A 379 8.14 10.14 11.25
CA ASP A 379 7.81 11.44 11.82
C ASP A 379 8.81 12.54 11.42
N ARG A 380 10.12 12.25 11.44
CA ARG A 380 11.15 13.19 10.97
C ARG A 380 10.99 13.50 9.49
N ILE A 381 10.82 12.48 8.65
CA ILE A 381 10.61 12.68 7.21
C ILE A 381 9.31 13.46 6.95
N GLY A 382 8.21 13.10 7.63
CA GLY A 382 6.93 13.79 7.48
C GLY A 382 6.99 15.26 7.89
N LYS A 383 7.63 15.56 9.03
CA LYS A 383 7.86 16.93 9.50
C LYS A 383 8.76 17.74 8.57
N TYR A 384 9.81 17.12 8.02
CA TYR A 384 10.66 17.76 7.01
C TYR A 384 9.87 18.14 5.76
N LEU A 385 9.09 17.22 5.20
CA LEU A 385 8.29 17.48 4.00
C LEU A 385 7.25 18.58 4.28
N HIS A 386 6.63 18.56 5.46
CA HIS A 386 5.73 19.63 5.91
C HIS A 386 6.45 20.97 6.01
N SER A 387 7.60 21.06 6.68
CA SER A 387 8.31 22.32 6.90
C SER A 387 8.75 22.97 5.58
N ARG A 388 9.04 22.17 4.55
CA ARG A 388 9.33 22.67 3.20
C ARG A 388 8.12 23.29 2.50
N LEU A 389 6.91 22.82 2.77
CA LEU A 389 5.67 23.38 2.20
C LEU A 389 5.24 24.67 2.91
N PHE A 390 5.51 24.75 4.21
CA PHE A 390 5.11 25.85 5.09
C PHE A 390 6.28 26.74 5.52
N SER A 391 7.35 26.79 4.73
CA SER A 391 8.45 27.73 4.92
C SER A 391 7.99 29.18 4.79
N ASN A 392 8.79 30.10 5.35
CA ASN A 392 8.54 31.54 5.24
C ASN A 392 8.45 31.99 3.77
N ASP A 393 9.33 31.47 2.93
CA ASP A 393 9.27 31.69 1.49
C ASP A 393 8.31 30.71 0.82
N PHE A 394 7.61 31.16 -0.22
CA PHE A 394 6.70 30.30 -0.99
C PHE A 394 7.52 29.38 -1.91
N PRO A 395 7.43 28.05 -1.74
CA PRO A 395 8.20 27.14 -2.57
C PRO A 395 7.52 26.97 -3.93
N VAL A 396 8.24 27.27 -5.01
CA VAL A 396 7.78 26.98 -6.39
C VAL A 396 8.05 25.51 -6.75
N ASP A 397 9.01 24.88 -6.08
CA ASP A 397 9.33 23.46 -6.18
C ASP A 397 9.54 22.88 -4.78
N VAL A 398 9.04 21.67 -4.57
CA VAL A 398 9.10 20.99 -3.27
C VAL A 398 9.54 19.57 -3.46
N ASN A 399 10.32 19.08 -2.50
CA ASN A 399 10.61 17.66 -2.44
C ASN A 399 9.41 16.92 -1.86
N GLY A 400 9.00 15.83 -2.52
CA GLY A 400 7.90 14.95 -2.09
C GLY A 400 8.32 13.50 -1.91
N SER A 401 9.60 13.22 -2.15
CA SER A 401 10.22 11.91 -2.00
C SER A 401 11.64 12.08 -1.46
N PHE A 402 12.32 10.98 -1.18
CA PHE A 402 13.71 10.96 -0.76
C PHE A 402 14.48 9.84 -1.46
N ARG A 403 15.78 10.05 -1.65
CA ARG A 403 16.70 9.04 -2.14
C ARG A 403 17.52 8.52 -0.97
N VAL A 404 17.62 7.20 -0.88
CA VAL A 404 18.45 6.52 0.10
C VAL A 404 19.88 6.49 -0.44
N GLU A 405 20.83 6.93 0.37
CA GLU A 405 22.25 6.89 0.04
C GLU A 405 22.78 5.45 -0.02
N GLU A 406 23.95 5.26 -0.64
CA GLU A 406 24.54 3.92 -0.81
C GLU A 406 25.21 3.41 0.48
N ASP A 407 25.72 4.32 1.29
CA ASP A 407 26.45 4.11 2.54
C ASP A 407 25.56 4.20 3.78
N VAL A 408 24.26 3.94 3.63
CA VAL A 408 23.31 4.01 4.74
C VAL A 408 23.62 2.95 5.79
N ASP A 409 23.57 3.34 7.07
CA ASP A 409 23.83 2.43 8.20
C ASP A 409 22.86 1.24 8.21
N GLU A 410 23.33 0.07 8.66
CA GLU A 410 22.57 -1.18 8.63
C GLU A 410 21.28 -1.09 9.46
N ALA A 411 21.30 -0.40 10.60
CA ALA A 411 20.11 -0.21 11.42
C ALA A 411 19.06 0.64 10.69
N LEU A 412 19.50 1.69 9.98
CA LEU A 412 18.61 2.53 9.18
C LEU A 412 18.10 1.80 7.93
N SER A 413 18.93 1.01 7.25
CA SER A 413 18.52 0.13 6.15
C SER A 413 17.44 -0.85 6.61
N SER A 414 17.62 -1.47 7.78
CA SER A 414 16.62 -2.38 8.38
C SER A 414 15.29 -1.68 8.71
N LEU A 415 15.33 -0.45 9.23
CA LEU A 415 14.12 0.35 9.47
C LEU A 415 13.39 0.71 8.17
N LEU A 416 14.13 1.08 7.12
CA LEU A 416 13.55 1.38 5.81
C LEU A 416 12.90 0.14 5.19
N LYS A 417 13.54 -1.03 5.27
CA LYS A 417 12.96 -2.33 4.87
C LYS A 417 11.66 -2.59 5.60
N THR A 418 11.68 -2.49 6.93
CA THR A 418 10.49 -2.62 7.77
C THR A 418 9.39 -1.63 7.36
N GLY A 419 9.75 -0.38 7.04
CA GLY A 419 8.81 0.64 6.60
C GLY A 419 8.19 0.33 5.23
N LEU A 420 8.94 -0.28 4.30
CA LEU A 420 8.42 -0.76 3.02
C LEU A 420 7.45 -1.93 3.21
N ASP A 421 7.82 -2.91 4.04
CA ASP A 421 7.00 -4.10 4.33
C ASP A 421 5.66 -3.71 4.97
N ARG A 422 5.67 -2.69 5.83
CA ARG A 422 4.47 -2.16 6.50
C ARG A 422 3.71 -1.14 5.64
N GLY A 423 4.26 -0.79 4.48
CA GLY A 423 3.70 0.20 3.55
C GLY A 423 3.66 1.62 4.12
N ALA A 424 4.56 1.95 5.05
CA ALA A 424 4.82 3.33 5.49
C ALA A 424 5.62 4.10 4.43
N PHE A 425 6.51 3.38 3.72
CA PHE A 425 7.22 3.85 2.56
C PHE A 425 6.74 3.14 1.30
N VAL A 426 6.92 3.81 0.16
CA VAL A 426 6.55 3.31 -1.16
C VAL A 426 7.70 3.54 -2.10
N TYR A 427 8.07 2.48 -2.84
CA TYR A 427 9.10 2.55 -3.86
C TYR A 427 8.61 3.31 -5.10
N VAL A 428 9.36 4.33 -5.50
CA VAL A 428 9.10 5.14 -6.70
C VAL A 428 10.10 4.72 -7.77
N GLY A 429 9.76 3.64 -8.47
CA GLY A 429 10.57 3.09 -9.55
C GLY A 429 10.58 3.95 -10.81
N ALA A 430 11.50 3.65 -11.72
CA ALA A 430 11.58 4.31 -13.03
C ALA A 430 10.54 3.77 -14.02
N SER A 431 10.07 2.53 -13.83
CA SER A 431 9.09 1.87 -14.70
C SER A 431 8.03 1.10 -13.91
N GLN A 432 7.01 0.56 -14.60
CA GLN A 432 6.01 -0.32 -13.99
C GLN A 432 6.54 -1.71 -13.61
N GLN A 433 7.63 -2.15 -14.25
CA GLN A 433 8.24 -3.46 -14.03
C GLN A 433 9.38 -3.40 -13.01
N ASP A 434 9.86 -2.20 -12.69
CA ASP A 434 10.94 -1.97 -11.74
C ASP A 434 10.55 -2.45 -10.33
N VAL A 435 11.30 -3.45 -9.84
CA VAL A 435 11.18 -4.04 -8.51
C VAL A 435 12.53 -3.91 -7.79
N PRO A 436 12.59 -3.29 -6.60
CA PRO A 436 13.85 -3.10 -5.92
C PRO A 436 14.41 -4.42 -5.35
N THR A 437 15.71 -4.65 -5.53
CA THR A 437 16.45 -5.75 -4.89
C THR A 437 17.17 -5.30 -3.61
N LYS A 438 17.31 -3.99 -3.42
CA LYS A 438 17.96 -3.35 -2.29
C LYS A 438 17.32 -1.99 -1.99
N VAL A 439 17.51 -1.48 -0.78
CA VAL A 439 16.94 -0.18 -0.36
C VAL A 439 17.88 0.96 -0.73
N GLU A 440 19.17 0.68 -0.68
CA GLU A 440 20.26 1.60 -1.00
C GLU A 440 20.13 2.10 -2.44
N SER A 441 20.37 3.40 -2.65
CA SER A 441 20.18 4.09 -3.94
C SER A 441 18.73 4.18 -4.44
N SER A 442 17.75 3.62 -3.74
CA SER A 442 16.34 3.67 -4.13
C SER A 442 15.71 5.03 -3.86
N ARG A 443 14.74 5.40 -4.71
CA ARG A 443 13.84 6.54 -4.45
C ARG A 443 12.59 6.04 -3.74
N LEU A 444 12.36 6.55 -2.54
CA LEU A 444 11.22 6.21 -1.72
C LEU A 444 10.37 7.46 -1.44
N ARG A 445 9.09 7.27 -1.15
CA ARG A 445 8.21 8.32 -0.61
C ARG A 445 7.44 7.80 0.59
N LEU A 446 6.92 8.72 1.39
CA LEU A 446 5.90 8.37 2.37
C LEU A 446 4.64 7.87 1.64
N SER A 447 3.96 6.90 2.25
CA SER A 447 2.64 6.51 1.77
C SER A 447 1.68 7.70 1.85
N PHE A 448 0.86 7.88 0.82
CA PHE A 448 -0.16 8.93 0.80
C PHE A 448 -1.22 8.74 1.88
N MET A 449 -1.32 7.53 2.46
CA MET A 449 -2.12 7.31 3.68
C MET A 449 -1.72 8.25 4.82
N LEU A 450 -0.46 8.69 4.89
CA LEU A 450 0.06 9.59 5.93
C LEU A 450 -0.09 11.09 5.58
N SER A 451 -0.48 11.41 4.34
CA SER A 451 -0.56 12.79 3.86
C SER A 451 -1.47 13.69 4.70
N PRO A 452 -2.66 13.24 5.16
CA PRO A 452 -3.51 14.06 6.03
C PRO A 452 -2.85 14.39 7.38
N SER A 453 -2.17 13.43 8.01
CA SER A 453 -1.52 13.64 9.32
C SER A 453 -0.35 14.62 9.25
N TYR A 454 0.47 14.53 8.20
CA TYR A 454 1.61 15.45 8.00
C TYR A 454 1.26 16.68 7.17
N ARG A 455 0.04 16.79 6.65
CA ARG A 455 -0.42 17.84 5.74
C ARG A 455 0.55 18.03 4.56
N VAL A 456 0.88 16.95 3.87
CA VAL A 456 1.78 16.96 2.70
C VAL A 456 1.02 16.62 1.40
N LEU A 457 1.62 16.97 0.26
CA LEU A 457 1.03 16.72 -1.05
C LEU A 457 0.93 15.21 -1.36
N MET A 458 -0.07 14.84 -2.16
CA MET A 458 -0.24 13.47 -2.68
C MET A 458 0.34 13.36 -4.09
N ARG A 459 1.64 13.66 -4.24
CA ARG A 459 2.34 13.71 -5.53
C ARG A 459 3.75 13.14 -5.42
N ASN A 460 4.28 12.66 -6.55
CA ASN A 460 5.64 12.14 -6.66
C ASN A 460 6.64 13.25 -7.01
N ASP A 461 6.78 14.24 -6.14
CA ASP A 461 7.68 15.37 -6.37
C ASP A 461 9.16 14.97 -6.16
N PRO A 462 10.15 15.73 -6.70
CA PRO A 462 11.57 15.33 -6.74
C PRO A 462 12.16 14.89 -5.40
N PRO A 463 13.16 13.99 -5.40
CA PRO A 463 13.72 13.47 -4.16
C PRO A 463 14.67 14.46 -3.47
N ALA A 464 14.60 14.53 -2.14
CA ALA A 464 15.67 15.03 -1.29
C ALA A 464 16.62 13.89 -0.86
N SER A 465 17.76 14.21 -0.25
CA SER A 465 18.60 13.21 0.43
C SER A 465 17.91 12.73 1.73
N LEU A 466 17.98 11.43 2.05
CA LEU A 466 17.42 10.90 3.29
C LEU A 466 18.08 11.54 4.52
N TYR A 467 19.40 11.71 4.50
CA TYR A 467 20.10 12.39 5.60
C TYR A 467 19.58 13.81 5.82
N THR A 468 19.27 14.55 4.74
CA THR A 468 18.67 15.88 4.83
C THR A 468 17.29 15.85 5.48
N CYS A 469 16.48 14.83 5.18
CA CYS A 469 15.16 14.66 5.78
C CYS A 469 15.24 14.38 7.29
N ILE A 470 16.22 13.60 7.74
CA ILE A 470 16.32 13.16 9.16
C ILE A 470 17.13 14.11 10.04
N SER A 471 18.02 14.93 9.46
CA SER A 471 18.86 15.89 10.18
C SER A 471 18.15 17.21 10.47
N ALA A 472 17.01 17.47 9.84
CA ALA A 472 16.23 18.67 10.10
C ALA A 472 15.72 18.66 11.55
N SER A 473 16.21 19.59 12.36
CA SER A 473 15.80 19.70 13.76
C SER A 473 14.31 20.05 13.85
N PRO A 474 13.54 19.45 14.77
CA PRO A 474 12.15 19.83 15.03
C PRO A 474 11.96 21.31 15.43
N ASP A 475 13.02 21.98 15.89
CA ASP A 475 12.93 23.30 16.53
C ASP A 475 12.69 24.49 15.59
N ASP A 476 12.87 24.35 14.27
CA ASP A 476 12.40 25.37 13.31
C ASP A 476 10.87 25.31 13.08
N SER A 477 10.20 24.30 13.64
CA SER A 477 8.75 24.04 13.48
C SER A 477 7.93 24.19 14.77
N ASN A 478 8.58 24.47 15.91
CA ASN A 478 8.00 24.30 17.25
C ASN A 478 7.15 25.46 17.80
N GLN A 479 6.62 26.36 16.97
CA GLN A 479 5.71 27.42 17.46
C GLN A 479 4.22 27.27 17.10
N MET A 480 3.77 26.22 16.37
CA MET A 480 2.34 26.16 15.99
C MET A 480 1.63 24.81 16.07
N VAL A 481 2.22 23.75 16.67
CA VAL A 481 1.55 22.43 16.73
C VAL A 481 1.56 21.86 18.14
N LEU A 482 0.88 22.53 19.07
CA LEU A 482 0.28 21.89 20.25
C LEU A 482 -0.95 22.70 20.67
N GLU A 483 -2.09 22.38 20.07
CA GLU A 483 -3.43 22.50 20.67
C GLU A 483 -4.40 21.74 19.75
N LEU A 484 -4.58 20.45 20.10
CA LEU A 484 -5.72 19.63 19.68
C LEU A 484 -6.94 20.01 20.49
#